data_AF-A0A4R4SBP5-F1
#
_entry.id   AF-A0A4R4SBP5-F1
#
_cell.length_a   1.000
_cell.length_b   1.000
_cell.length_c   1.000
_cell.angle_alpha   90.00
_cell.angle_beta   90.00
_cell.angle_gamma   90.00
#
_symmetry.space_group_name_H-M   'P 1'
#
loop_
_entity.id
_entity.type
_entity.pdbx_description
1 polymer ?
#
loop_
_entity_poly.entity_id
_entity_poly.type
_entity_poly.pdbx_seq_one_letter_code
_entity_poly.pdbx_strand_id
1 'polypeptide(L)'
;MYCSTCGDERAFEQPPCPDGHGGECPERACVDCGSAVLVGAPPPAPPPARERAATTAPEPTTAPAHGPATGRGTGRAATARAVA
;
A
#
# COMPACT_ATOMS: atom_id res chain seq x y z
N MET A 1 17.97 -30.47 8.56
CA MET A 1 16.87 -29.79 7.82
C MET A 1 16.89 -30.30 6.39
N TYR A 2 15.76 -30.36 5.70
CA TYR A 2 15.72 -30.85 4.33
C TYR A 2 16.23 -29.79 3.34
N CYS A 3 17.16 -30.17 2.46
CA CYS A 3 17.62 -29.34 1.35
C CYS A 3 16.93 -29.80 0.06
N SER A 4 16.08 -28.97 -0.53
CA SER A 4 15.40 -29.28 -1.79
C SER A 4 16.34 -29.39 -2.99
N THR A 5 17.51 -28.75 -2.93
CA THR A 5 18.53 -28.83 -3.99
C THR A 5 19.31 -30.15 -3.93
N CYS A 6 19.67 -30.63 -2.74
CA CYS A 6 20.36 -31.91 -2.57
C CYS A 6 19.42 -33.12 -2.58
N GLY A 7 18.16 -32.92 -2.17
CA GLY A 7 17.14 -33.96 -2.15
C GLY A 7 17.05 -34.75 -0.85
N ASP A 8 17.73 -34.34 0.22
CA ASP A 8 17.85 -35.06 1.49
C ASP A 8 18.09 -34.13 2.71
N GLU A 9 18.27 -34.71 3.89
CA GLU A 9 18.57 -33.98 5.12
C GLU A 9 20.03 -33.55 5.17
N ARG A 10 20.24 -32.25 5.43
CA ARG A 10 21.56 -31.61 5.46
C ARG A 10 21.74 -30.73 6.69
N ALA A 11 23.02 -30.48 7.00
CA ALA A 11 23.43 -29.45 7.95
C ALA A 11 23.37 -28.07 7.26
N PHE A 12 23.07 -27.05 8.05
CA PHE A 12 22.97 -25.67 7.59
C PHE A 12 23.71 -24.75 8.55
N GLU A 13 24.49 -23.84 7.99
CA GLU A 13 25.21 -22.80 8.72
C GLU A 13 24.58 -21.43 8.48
N GLN A 14 24.89 -20.47 9.35
CA GLN A 14 24.51 -19.08 9.16
C GLN A 14 25.68 -18.35 8.48
N PRO A 15 25.55 -17.95 7.21
CA PRO A 15 26.59 -17.19 6.56
C PRO A 15 26.72 -15.77 7.16
N PRO A 16 27.84 -15.07 6.93
CA PRO A 16 27.97 -13.66 7.29
C PRO A 16 26.81 -12.84 6.73
N CYS A 17 26.05 -12.20 7.61
CA CYS A 17 24.82 -11.49 7.27
C CYS A 17 25.13 -10.00 7.06
N PRO A 18 25.15 -9.48 5.80
CA PRO A 18 25.48 -8.07 5.52
C PRO A 18 24.42 -7.10 6.06
N ASP A 19 23.21 -7.58 6.32
CA ASP A 19 22.10 -6.80 6.88
C ASP A 19 22.28 -6.47 8.37
N GLY A 20 23.32 -7.00 9.03
CA GLY A 20 23.66 -6.65 10.41
C GLY A 20 22.86 -7.37 11.49
N HIS A 21 22.18 -8.47 11.16
CA HIS A 21 21.43 -9.28 12.13
C HIS A 21 22.32 -10.12 13.06
N GLY A 22 23.62 -10.21 12.80
CA GLY A 22 24.55 -11.03 13.59
C GLY A 22 24.06 -12.49 13.70
N GLY A 23 24.09 -13.02 14.93
CA GLY A 23 23.64 -14.39 15.26
C GLY A 23 22.15 -14.67 15.02
N GLU A 24 21.34 -13.62 14.90
CA GLU A 24 19.88 -13.72 14.72
C GLU A 24 19.48 -13.67 13.25
N CYS A 25 20.43 -13.72 12.31
CA CYS A 25 20.12 -13.74 10.89
C CYS A 25 19.25 -14.97 10.55
N PRO A 26 18.06 -14.79 9.96
CA PRO A 26 17.14 -15.90 9.64
C PRO A 26 17.66 -16.78 8.51
N GLU A 27 18.69 -16.33 7.79
CA GLU A 27 19.31 -17.09 6.71
C GLU A 27 20.11 -18.29 7.24
N ARG A 28 19.91 -19.43 6.59
CA ARG A 28 20.65 -20.68 6.81
C ARG A 28 21.04 -21.24 5.44
N ALA A 29 22.34 -21.41 5.19
CA ALA A 29 22.87 -21.97 3.96
C ALA A 29 23.26 -23.44 4.16
N CYS A 30 22.93 -24.31 3.20
CA CYS A 30 23.35 -25.71 3.22
C CYS A 30 24.87 -25.78 3.10
N VAL A 31 25.53 -26.50 4.02
CA VAL A 31 27.00 -26.59 4.05
C VAL A 31 27.60 -27.31 2.82
N ASP A 32 26.80 -28.13 2.13
CA ASP A 32 27.26 -28.91 0.98
C ASP A 32 27.05 -28.17 -0.35
N CYS A 33 25.88 -27.57 -0.58
CA CYS A 33 25.51 -26.99 -1.88
C CYS A 33 25.33 -25.47 -1.87
N GLY A 34 25.28 -24.82 -0.70
CA GLY A 34 25.13 -23.37 -0.55
C GLY A 34 23.70 -22.83 -0.68
N SER A 35 22.70 -23.65 -1.02
CA SER A 35 21.30 -23.19 -1.07
C SER A 35 20.83 -22.67 0.28
N ALA A 36 20.23 -21.47 0.27
CA ALA A 36 19.75 -20.78 1.46
C ALA A 36 18.26 -21.01 1.72
N VAL A 37 17.89 -21.11 3.01
CA VAL A 37 16.52 -21.13 3.51
C VAL A 37 16.36 -20.10 4.63
N LEU A 38 15.15 -19.56 4.80
CA LEU A 38 14.81 -18.65 5.89
C LEU A 38 14.13 -19.40 7.03
N VAL A 39 14.70 -19.31 8.24
CA VAL A 39 14.14 -19.87 9.48
C VAL A 39 13.76 -18.75 10.44
N GLY A 40 12.65 -18.91 11.14
CA GLY A 40 12.24 -17.96 12.20
C GLY A 40 11.77 -16.59 11.70
N ALA A 41 11.37 -16.46 10.43
CA ALA A 41 10.80 -15.21 9.93
C ALA A 41 9.60 -14.78 10.79
N PRO A 42 9.49 -13.49 11.18
CA PRO A 42 8.38 -13.02 11.97
C PRO A 42 7.05 -13.28 11.22
N PRO A 43 5.95 -13.50 11.96
CA PRO A 43 4.65 -13.67 11.33
C PRO A 43 4.32 -12.45 10.46
N PRO A 44 3.55 -12.63 9.38
CA PRO A 44 3.17 -11.51 8.54
C PRO A 44 2.51 -10.41 9.38
N ALA A 45 2.86 -9.16 9.10
CA ALA A 45 2.24 -8.03 9.78
C ALA A 45 0.72 -8.09 9.58
N PRO A 46 -0.08 -7.78 10.63
CA PRO A 46 -1.52 -7.66 10.45
C PRO A 46 -1.82 -6.59 9.39
N PRO A 47 -2.92 -6.73 8.63
CA PRO A 47 -3.31 -5.69 7.68
C PRO A 47 -3.45 -4.36 8.43
N PRO A 48 -3.15 -3.21 7.77
CA PRO A 48 -3.33 -1.92 8.40
C PRO A 48 -4.77 -1.82 8.93
N ALA A 49 -4.91 -1.30 10.15
CA ALA A 49 -6.23 -1.02 10.68
C ALA A 49 -6.92 -0.07 9.69
N ARG A 50 -8.01 -0.53 9.09
CA ARG A 50 -8.91 0.33 8.32
C ARG A 50 -9.37 1.41 9.30
N GLU A 51 -8.79 2.60 9.18
CA GLU A 51 -9.30 3.78 9.85
C GLU A 51 -10.77 3.88 9.44
N ARG A 52 -11.67 3.70 10.40
CA ARG A 52 -13.04 4.11 10.19
C ARG A 52 -12.93 5.60 9.95
N ALA A 53 -13.18 6.04 8.72
CA ALA A 53 -13.43 7.44 8.43
C ALA A 53 -14.48 7.87 9.46
N ALA A 54 -14.04 8.67 10.44
CA ALA A 54 -14.98 9.40 11.24
C ALA A 54 -15.72 10.25 10.22
N THR A 55 -16.96 9.89 9.92
CA THR A 55 -17.91 10.86 9.40
C THR A 55 -18.10 11.85 10.54
N THR A 56 -17.15 12.77 10.68
CA THR A 56 -17.40 14.03 11.34
C THR A 56 -18.41 14.69 10.43
N ALA A 57 -19.69 14.51 10.75
CA ALA A 57 -20.73 15.33 10.18
C ALA A 57 -20.26 16.78 10.38
N PRO A 58 -20.21 17.61 9.32
CA PRO A 58 -19.93 19.01 9.52
C PRO A 58 -20.96 19.55 10.50
N GLU A 59 -20.52 20.28 11.52
CA GLU A 59 -21.43 21.02 12.39
C GLU A 59 -22.40 21.82 11.52
N PRO A 60 -23.70 21.88 11.86
CA PRO A 60 -24.64 22.70 11.13
C PRO A 60 -24.24 24.17 11.32
N THR A 61 -23.46 24.69 10.39
CA THR A 61 -23.26 26.13 10.22
C THR A 61 -24.64 26.72 9.94
N THR A 62 -25.20 27.41 10.93
CA THR A 62 -26.35 28.30 10.77
C THR A 62 -25.86 29.50 9.96
N ALA A 63 -25.80 29.33 8.63
CA ALA A 63 -25.65 30.44 7.72
C ALA A 63 -26.99 31.20 7.62
N PRO A 64 -26.99 32.55 7.70
CA PRO A 64 -28.22 33.33 7.52
C PRO A 64 -28.70 33.23 6.06
N ALA A 65 -30.03 33.15 5.91
CA ALA A 65 -30.69 33.10 4.62
C ALA A 65 -30.45 34.40 3.83
N HIS A 66 -29.65 34.31 2.76
CA HIS A 66 -29.67 35.30 1.69
C HIS A 66 -30.77 34.93 0.70
N GLY A 67 -31.80 35.79 0.63
CA GLY A 67 -32.97 35.62 -0.22
C GLY A 67 -32.66 35.57 -1.73
N PRO A 68 -33.60 35.11 -2.55
CA PRO A 68 -33.35 34.84 -3.97
C PRO A 68 -33.18 36.13 -4.77
N ALA A 69 -32.06 36.22 -5.50
CA ALA A 69 -31.87 37.17 -6.58
C ALA A 69 -32.85 36.83 -7.72
N THR A 70 -33.88 37.64 -7.86
CA THR A 70 -34.86 37.54 -8.94
C THR A 70 -34.26 38.07 -10.25
N GLY A 71 -33.87 37.12 -11.11
CA GLY A 71 -34.02 37.11 -12.57
C GLY A 71 -33.63 38.34 -13.41
N ARG A 72 -32.97 38.08 -14.55
CA ARG A 72 -33.62 38.05 -15.87
C ARG A 72 -32.54 37.93 -16.96
N GLY A 73 -32.41 36.72 -17.50
CA GLY A 73 -31.68 36.49 -18.74
C GLY A 73 -32.44 37.08 -19.93
N THR A 74 -31.71 37.72 -20.84
CA THR A 74 -32.12 37.90 -22.23
C THR A 74 -30.90 37.69 -23.12
N GLY A 75 -30.55 36.42 -23.33
CA GLY A 75 -29.67 36.02 -24.41
C GLY A 75 -30.48 35.92 -25.70
N ARG A 76 -30.16 36.72 -26.72
CA ARG A 76 -30.62 36.52 -28.10
C ARG A 76 -29.48 35.87 -28.89
N ALA A 77 -29.79 34.72 -29.48
CA ALA A 77 -28.85 33.81 -30.13
C ALA A 77 -28.37 34.26 -31.52
N ALA A 78 -27.26 33.65 -31.92
CA ALA A 78 -26.44 33.85 -33.11
C ALA A 78 -27.16 33.67 -34.46
N THR A 79 -26.56 34.21 -35.52
CA THR A 79 -26.52 33.53 -36.83
C THR A 79 -25.15 33.72 -37.49
N ALA A 80 -24.52 32.60 -37.86
CA ALA A 80 -23.36 32.55 -38.73
C ALA A 80 -23.77 32.83 -40.17
N ARG A 81 -22.88 33.46 -40.96
CA ARG A 81 -23.03 33.56 -42.41
C ARG A 81 -21.72 33.16 -43.08
N ALA A 82 -21.74 32.00 -43.72
CA ALA A 82 -20.75 31.56 -44.68
C ALA A 82 -21.02 32.24 -46.02
N VAL A 83 -19.96 32.52 -46.79
CA VAL A 83 -20.05 32.81 -48.23
C VAL A 83 -18.90 32.08 -48.93
N ALA A 84 -19.25 31.54 -50.10
CA ALA A 84 -18.51 30.60 -50.93
C ALA A 84 -17.31 31.22 -51.68
#